data_AF-A0A955EM23-F1
#
_entry.id   AF-A0A955EM23-F1
#
_cell.length_a   1.000
_cell.length_b   1.000
_cell.length_c   1.000
_cell.angle_alpha   90.00
_cell.angle_beta   90.00
_cell.angle_gamma   90.00
#
_symmetry.space_group_name_H-M   'P 1'
#
loop_
_entity.id
_entity.type
_entity.pdbx_description
1 polymer ?
#
loop_
_entity_poly.entity_id
_entity_poly.type
_entity_poly.pdbx_seq_one_letter_code
_entity_poly.pdbx_strand_id
1 'polypeptide(L)'
;MTIPEGVSAISYIESLYVDQLEPADIQSAINELEPGQPRSVSDAEVILGIAASGVYEFPNSEDWAEIHERAFKIFNREASLQTK
;
A
#
# COMPACT_ATOMS: atom_id res chain seq x y z
N MET A 1 -7.07 10.42 -8.34
CA MET A 1 -7.03 9.89 -9.73
C MET A 1 -7.57 8.46 -9.68
N THR A 2 -8.16 7.89 -10.74
CA THR A 2 -8.73 6.51 -10.68
C THR A 2 -7.78 5.53 -11.36
N ILE A 3 -7.42 4.44 -10.69
CA ILE A 3 -6.59 3.36 -11.25
C ILE A 3 -7.22 2.87 -12.57
N PRO A 4 -6.46 2.76 -13.67
CA PRO A 4 -7.00 2.30 -14.95
C PRO A 4 -7.58 0.87 -14.86
N GLU A 5 -8.70 0.63 -15.55
CA GLU A 5 -9.33 -0.69 -15.59
C GLU A 5 -8.36 -1.75 -16.15
N GLY A 6 -8.30 -2.91 -15.48
CA GLY A 6 -7.44 -4.03 -15.88
C GLY A 6 -5.97 -3.91 -15.45
N VAL A 7 -5.60 -2.86 -14.71
CA VAL A 7 -4.27 -2.69 -14.13
C VAL A 7 -4.32 -3.07 -12.64
N SER A 8 -3.35 -3.86 -12.19
CA SER A 8 -3.17 -4.15 -10.75
C SER A 8 -2.90 -2.84 -10.00
N ALA A 9 -3.62 -2.60 -8.91
CA ALA A 9 -3.42 -1.45 -8.05
C ALA A 9 -2.02 -1.42 -7.45
N ILE A 10 -1.43 -2.58 -7.13
CA ILE A 10 -0.05 -2.69 -6.65
C ILE A 10 0.92 -2.24 -7.74
N SER A 11 0.81 -2.79 -8.95
CA SER A 11 1.67 -2.39 -10.07
C SER A 11 1.49 -0.92 -10.46
N TYR A 12 0.28 -0.37 -10.30
CA TYR A 12 0.00 1.04 -10.55
C TYR A 12 0.78 1.94 -9.59
N ILE A 13 0.70 1.69 -8.28
CA ILE A 13 1.40 2.52 -7.29
C ILE A 13 2.92 2.38 -7.38
N GLU A 14 3.44 1.22 -7.80
CA GLU A 14 4.88 1.02 -8.05
C GLU A 14 5.40 1.80 -9.27
N SER A 15 4.52 2.10 -10.23
CA SER A 15 4.90 2.74 -11.49
C SER A 15 4.95 4.27 -11.43
N LEU A 16 4.53 4.85 -10.31
CA LEU A 16 4.36 6.29 -10.13
C LEU A 16 5.27 6.83 -9.02
N TYR A 17 5.58 8.12 -9.13
CA TYR A 17 6.17 8.85 -8.02
C TYR A 17 5.10 9.18 -6.98
N VAL A 18 5.52 9.30 -5.72
CA VAL A 18 4.63 9.51 -4.57
C VAL A 18 3.82 10.80 -4.68
N ASP A 19 4.37 11.84 -5.31
CA ASP A 19 3.70 13.11 -5.57
C ASP A 19 2.55 13.01 -6.59
N GLN A 20 2.43 11.87 -7.29
CA GLN A 20 1.37 11.56 -8.24
C GLN A 20 0.29 10.63 -7.66
N LEU A 21 0.47 10.17 -6.42
CA LEU A 21 -0.41 9.21 -5.76
C LEU A 21 -1.34 9.90 -4.77
N GLU A 22 -2.52 9.32 -4.58
CA GLU A 22 -3.44 9.66 -3.50
C GLU A 22 -3.52 8.51 -2.48
N PRO A 23 -3.87 8.78 -1.21
CA PRO A 23 -4.12 7.72 -0.22
C PRO A 23 -5.13 6.65 -0.69
N ALA A 24 -6.09 7.03 -1.54
CA ALA A 24 -7.06 6.12 -2.14
C ALA A 24 -6.43 5.07 -3.08
N ASP A 25 -5.31 5.39 -3.74
CA ASP A 25 -4.58 4.45 -4.59
C ASP A 25 -3.93 3.36 -3.74
N ILE A 26 -3.32 3.77 -2.62
CA ILE A 26 -2.75 2.85 -1.63
C ILE A 26 -3.84 1.96 -1.01
N GLN A 27 -5.01 2.54 -0.70
CA GLN A 27 -6.16 1.78 -0.21
C GLN A 27 -6.63 0.72 -1.23
N SER A 28 -6.57 1.04 -2.52
CA SER A 28 -6.93 0.09 -3.58
C SER A 28 -5.92 -1.05 -3.68
N ALA A 29 -4.61 -0.77 -3.55
CA ALA A 29 -3.57 -1.79 -3.49
C ALA A 29 -3.74 -2.71 -2.25
N ILE A 30 -4.08 -2.15 -1.09
CA ILE A 30 -4.41 -2.92 0.11
C ILE A 30 -5.60 -3.86 -0.14
N ASN A 31 -6.61 -3.40 -0.87
CA ASN A 31 -7.82 -4.20 -1.15
C ASN A 31 -7.56 -5.35 -2.12
N GLU A 32 -6.53 -5.25 -2.96
CA GLU A 32 -6.14 -6.30 -3.91
C GLU A 32 -5.30 -7.42 -3.25
N LEU A 33 -4.72 -7.17 -2.08
CA LEU A 33 -3.94 -8.18 -1.36
C LEU A 33 -4.79 -9.40 -1.00
N GLU A 34 -4.36 -10.56 -1.47
CA GLU A 34 -4.87 -11.85 -1.03
C GLU A 34 -4.08 -12.34 0.21
N PRO A 35 -4.72 -12.44 1.40
CA PRO A 35 -4.01 -12.81 2.62
C PRO A 35 -3.43 -14.23 2.57
N GLY A 36 -2.21 -14.40 3.08
CA GLY A 36 -1.57 -15.72 3.23
C GLY A 36 -1.01 -16.33 1.94
N GLN A 37 -1.07 -15.62 0.82
CA GLN A 37 -0.39 -16.04 -0.40
C GLN A 37 1.14 -15.88 -0.28
N PRO A 38 1.94 -16.66 -1.03
CA PRO A 38 3.41 -16.57 -0.95
C PRO A 38 3.98 -15.17 -1.20
N ARG A 39 3.30 -14.34 -2.02
CA ARG A 39 3.74 -12.97 -2.36
C ARG A 39 3.11 -11.88 -1.50
N SER A 40 2.11 -12.20 -0.68
CA SER A 40 1.33 -11.17 0.03
C SER A 40 2.18 -10.34 1.00
N VAL A 41 3.22 -10.91 1.60
CA VAL A 41 4.16 -10.17 2.46
C VAL A 41 4.98 -9.16 1.66
N SER A 42 5.52 -9.58 0.51
CA SER A 42 6.30 -8.68 -0.35
C SER A 42 5.43 -7.55 -0.90
N ASP A 43 4.22 -7.87 -1.36
CA ASP A 43 3.29 -6.86 -1.87
C ASP A 43 2.86 -5.89 -0.74
N ALA A 44 2.63 -6.39 0.48
CA ALA A 44 2.32 -5.55 1.63
C ALA A 44 3.52 -4.67 2.07
N GLU A 45 4.75 -5.16 1.91
CA GLU A 45 5.98 -4.38 2.17
C GLU A 45 6.11 -3.23 1.18
N VAL A 46 5.85 -3.47 -0.11
CA VAL A 46 5.82 -2.43 -1.16
C VAL A 46 4.79 -1.34 -0.81
N ILE A 47 3.57 -1.74 -0.50
CA ILE A 47 2.48 -0.82 -0.12
C ILE A 47 2.89 0.03 1.09
N LEU A 48 3.48 -0.61 2.12
CA LEU A 48 3.96 0.09 3.32
C LEU A 48 5.07 1.09 2.99
N GLY A 49 6.04 0.70 2.15
CA GLY A 49 7.13 1.57 1.72
C GLY A 49 6.62 2.83 1.03
N ILE A 50 5.69 2.68 0.08
CA ILE A 50 5.08 3.80 -0.64
C ILE A 50 4.26 4.69 0.32
N ALA A 51 3.48 4.10 1.22
CA ALA A 51 2.72 4.86 2.21
C ALA A 51 3.63 5.66 3.16
N ALA A 52 4.78 5.09 3.56
CA ALA A 52 5.76 5.77 4.38
C ALA A 52 6.40 6.96 3.64
N SER A 53 6.71 6.80 2.35
CA SER A 53 7.15 7.92 1.51
C SER A 53 6.09 9.00 1.37
N GLY A 54 4.80 8.64 1.29
CA GLY A 54 3.70 9.60 1.28
C GLY A 54 3.60 10.42 2.57
N VAL A 55 3.79 9.79 3.74
CA VAL A 55 3.87 10.53 5.02
C VAL A 55 5.06 11.50 5.03
N TYR A 56 6.19 11.12 4.43
CA TYR A 56 7.37 11.99 4.35
C TYR A 56 7.13 13.20 3.44
N GLU A 57 6.54 12.98 2.26
CA GLU A 57 6.25 14.04 1.27
C GLU A 57 5.12 14.97 1.74
N PHE A 58 4.13 14.41 2.45
CA PHE A 58 2.93 15.12 2.90
C PHE A 58 2.77 15.07 4.44
N PRO A 59 3.70 15.68 5.20
CA PRO A 59 3.80 15.48 6.66
C PRO A 59 2.61 16.03 7.48
N ASN A 60 1.79 16.90 6.89
CA ASN A 60 0.60 17.47 7.53
C ASN A 60 -0.72 16.81 7.06
N SER A 61 -0.63 15.77 6.23
CA SER A 61 -1.81 15.11 5.68
C SER A 61 -2.26 13.96 6.59
N GLU A 62 -3.40 14.15 7.28
CA GLU A 62 -3.99 13.11 8.13
C GLU A 62 -4.30 11.84 7.32
N ASP A 63 -4.81 11.97 6.09
CA ASP A 63 -5.12 10.82 5.21
C ASP A 63 -3.89 9.94 4.91
N TRP A 64 -2.70 10.56 4.76
CA TRP A 64 -1.46 9.83 4.51
C TRP A 64 -0.98 9.12 5.78
N ALA A 65 -1.14 9.73 6.95
CA ALA A 65 -0.85 9.10 8.22
C ALA A 65 -1.77 7.89 8.49
N GLU A 66 -3.08 8.04 8.23
CA GLU A 66 -4.06 6.98 8.40
C GLU A 66 -3.80 5.79 7.45
N ILE A 67 -3.52 6.06 6.17
CA ILE A 67 -3.29 4.99 5.21
C ILE A 67 -1.97 4.27 5.47
N HIS A 68 -0.94 4.98 5.94
CA HIS A 68 0.31 4.38 6.40
C HIS A 68 0.09 3.47 7.62
N GLU A 69 -0.67 3.91 8.62
CA GLU A 69 -1.00 3.05 9.78
C GLU A 69 -1.74 1.78 9.33
N ARG A 70 -2.66 1.92 8.37
CA ARG A 70 -3.38 0.77 7.80
C ARG A 70 -2.43 -0.17 7.05
N ALA A 71 -1.55 0.35 6.19
CA ALA A 71 -0.55 -0.45 5.48
C ALA A 71 0.36 -1.21 6.46
N PHE A 72 0.78 -0.55 7.54
CA PHE A 72 1.60 -1.18 8.59
C PHE A 72 0.88 -2.34 9.29
N LYS A 73 -0.41 -2.20 9.61
CA LYS A 73 -1.21 -3.29 10.19
C LYS A 73 -1.35 -4.47 9.22
N ILE A 74 -1.51 -4.20 7.93
CA ILE A 74 -1.61 -5.24 6.89
C ILE A 74 -0.29 -5.99 6.72
N PHE A 75 0.83 -5.28 6.63
CA PHE A 75 2.16 -5.90 6.58
C PHE A 75 2.39 -6.86 7.77
N ASN A 76 2.10 -6.41 8.99
CA ASN A 76 2.23 -7.25 10.18
C ASN A 76 1.31 -8.48 10.14
N ARG A 77 0.07 -8.33 9.63
CA ARG A 77 -0.84 -9.45 9.43
C ARG A 77 -0.21 -10.48 8.48
N GLU A 78 0.25 -10.05 7.31
CA GLU A 78 0.82 -10.96 6.31
C GLU A 78 2.08 -11.66 6.82
N ALA A 79 3.00 -10.92 7.47
CA ALA A 79 4.21 -11.50 8.07
C ALA A 79 3.87 -12.57 9.13
N SER A 80 2.79 -12.38 9.89
CA SER A 80 2.33 -13.36 10.89
C SER A 80 1.67 -14.62 10.28
N LEU A 81 1.17 -14.54 9.04
CA LEU A 81 0.55 -15.66 8.35
C LEU A 81 1.59 -16.58 7.69
N GLN A 82 2.73 -16.03 7.25
CA GLN A 82 3.81 -16.81 6.65
C GLN A 82 4.73 -17.52 7.67
N THR A 83 4.61 -17.19 8.95
CA THR A 83 5.40 -17.80 10.02
C THR A 83 4.71 -19.00 10.70
N LYS A 84 3.53 -19.41 10.20
CA LYS A 84 2.75 -20.57 10.68
C LYS A 84 2.85 -21.76 9.73
#